data_AF-T1RTQ8-F1
#
_entry.id   AF-T1RTQ8-F1
#
_cell.length_a   1.000
_cell.length_b   1.000
_cell.length_c   1.000
_cell.angle_alpha   90.00
_cell.angle_beta   90.00
_cell.angle_gamma   90.00
#
_symmetry.space_group_name_H-M   'P 1'
#
loop_
_entity.id
_entity.type
_entity.pdbx_description
1 polymer ?
#
loop_
_entity_poly.entity_id
_entity_poly.type
_entity_poly.pdbx_seq_one_letter_code
_entity_poly.pdbx_strand_id
1 'polypeptide(L)' 'GEVVFGGVDETRFVSPINWIPVTQKGYWQIRLDVVKVQGALRFCYRGPQGCQAVLDTGTSLIGGPARDILL' A
#
# COMPACT_ATOMS: atom_id res chain seq x y z
N GLY A 1 -16.13 5.55 9.59
CA GLY A 1 -15.62 5.53 8.21
C GLY A 1 -16.73 5.93 7.27
N GLU A 2 -16.38 6.27 6.04
CA GLU A 2 -17.33 6.65 4.97
C GLU A 2 -16.93 5.89 3.71
N VAL A 3 -17.90 5.56 2.87
CA VAL A 3 -17.67 5.02 1.52
C VAL A 3 -18.47 5.86 0.54
N VAL A 4 -17.79 6.36 -0.50
CA VAL A 4 -18.40 7.12 -1.58
C VAL A 4 -18.44 6.24 -2.81
N PHE A 5 -19.63 6.01 -3.35
CA PHE A 5 -19.82 5.24 -4.57
C PHE A 5 -19.89 6.17 -5.78
N GLY A 6 -19.12 5.87 -6.83
CA GLY A 6 -19.16 6.62 -8.10
C GLY A 6 -18.32 7.90 -8.15
N GLY A 7 -17.50 8.19 -7.14
CA GLY A 7 -16.66 9.38 -7.12
C GLY A 7 -15.78 9.48 -5.87
N VAL A 8 -15.31 10.70 -5.61
CA VAL A 8 -14.54 11.06 -4.40
C VAL A 8 -15.16 12.32 -3.77
N ASP A 9 -15.12 12.43 -2.44
CA ASP A 9 -15.44 13.66 -1.73
C ASP A 9 -14.14 14.46 -1.51
N GLU A 10 -13.98 15.56 -2.25
CA GLU A 10 -12.77 16.40 -2.20
C GLU A 10 -12.56 17.10 -0.85
N THR A 11 -13.55 17.12 0.04
CA THR A 11 -13.41 17.67 1.39
C THR A 11 -12.68 16.72 2.35
N ARG A 12 -12.43 15.47 1.96
CA ARG A 12 -11.87 14.40 2.81
C ARG A 12 -10.37 14.15 2.64
N PHE A 13 -9.71 14.84 1.72
CA PHE A 13 -8.28 14.68 1.48
C PHE A 13 -7.65 16.00 1.01
N VAL A 14 -6.32 16.08 1.12
CA VAL A 14 -5.56 17.18 0.52
C VAL A 14 -5.27 16.83 -0.93
N SER A 15 -5.78 17.65 -1.85
CA SER A 15 -5.57 17.50 -3.29
C SER A 15 -4.09 17.76 -3.68
N PRO A 16 -3.57 17.11 -4.75
CA PRO A 16 -4.21 16.11 -5.61
C PRO A 16 -4.01 14.67 -5.14
N ILE A 17 -4.89 13.78 -5.60
CA ILE A 17 -4.70 12.34 -5.48
C ILE A 17 -3.53 11.92 -6.38
N ASN A 18 -2.56 11.21 -5.80
CA ASN A 18 -1.47 10.58 -6.55
C ASN A 18 -1.85 9.14 -6.86
N TRP A 19 -2.04 8.84 -8.14
CA TRP A 19 -2.49 7.52 -8.59
C TRP A 19 -1.31 6.57 -8.82
N ILE A 20 -1.48 5.32 -8.40
CA ILE A 20 -0.51 4.23 -8.62
C ILE A 20 -1.22 3.14 -9.42
N PRO A 21 -0.59 2.59 -10.48
CA PRO A 21 -1.23 1.56 -11.30
C PRO A 21 -1.41 0.26 -10.52
N VAL A 22 -2.56 -0.40 -10.75
CA VAL A 22 -2.80 -1.77 -10.29
C VAL A 22 -1.93 -2.73 -11.12
N THR A 23 -1.15 -3.57 -10.45
CA THR A 23 -0.19 -4.48 -11.10
C THR A 23 -0.82 -5.78 -11.57
N GLN A 24 -1.82 -6.28 -10.83
CA GLN A 24 -2.55 -7.50 -11.17
C GLN A 24 -4.03 -7.33 -10.80
N LYS A 25 -4.92 -7.45 -11.81
CA LYS A 25 -6.36 -7.36 -11.59
C LYS A 25 -6.88 -8.63 -10.93
N GLY A 26 -7.60 -8.48 -9.82
CA GLY A 26 -8.11 -9.55 -8.95
C GLY A 26 -8.12 -9.10 -7.49
N TYR A 27 -7.09 -8.34 -7.10
CA TYR A 27 -7.02 -7.57 -5.86
C TYR A 27 -6.68 -6.12 -6.18
N TRP A 28 -6.88 -5.21 -5.21
CA TRP A 28 -6.27 -3.88 -5.26
C TRP A 28 -4.77 -4.00 -4.94
N GLN A 29 -4.03 -4.58 -5.88
CA GLN A 29 -2.60 -4.86 -5.74
C GLN A 29 -1.75 -3.80 -6.44
N ILE A 30 -0.73 -3.30 -5.76
CA ILE A 30 0.22 -2.32 -6.27
C ILE A 30 1.67 -2.78 -6.09
N ARG A 31 2.58 -2.17 -6.86
CA ARG A 31 4.02 -2.24 -6.60
C ARG A 31 4.37 -1.32 -5.43
N LEU A 32 5.13 -1.84 -4.48
CA LEU A 32 5.70 -1.10 -3.37
C LEU A 32 7.22 -1.10 -3.50
N ASP A 33 7.84 0.08 -3.52
CA ASP A 33 9.27 0.19 -3.81
C ASP A 33 10.14 -0.10 -2.58
N VAL A 34 9.79 0.48 -1.41
CA VAL A 34 10.52 0.28 -0.15
C VAL A 34 9.65 0.69 1.03
N VAL A 35 9.73 -0.05 2.14
CA VAL A 35 9.21 0.40 3.44
C VAL A 35 10.40 0.88 4.27
N LYS A 36 10.32 2.09 4.83
CA LYS A 36 11.35 2.66 5.70
C LYS A 36 10.81 2.87 7.11
N VAL A 37 11.53 2.39 8.12
CA VAL A 37 11.20 2.65 9.53
C VAL A 37 12.29 3.54 10.11
N GLN A 38 11.89 4.73 10.59
CA GLN A 38 12.78 5.75 11.15
C GLN A 38 13.99 6.09 10.26
N GLY A 39 13.87 5.92 8.94
CA GLY A 39 14.94 6.17 7.97
C GLY A 39 16.09 5.16 7.96
N ALA A 40 16.18 4.27 8.96
CA ALA A 40 17.28 3.33 9.13
C ALA A 40 16.95 1.92 8.62
N LEU A 41 15.81 1.36 9.03
CA LEU A 41 15.40 0.02 8.62
C LEU A 41 14.67 0.09 7.28
N ARG A 42 15.00 -0.84 6.39
CA ARG A 42 14.41 -0.94 5.06
C ARG A 42 13.85 -2.34 4.87
N PHE A 43 12.62 -2.44 4.39
CA PHE A 43 11.99 -3.69 3.94
C PHE A 43 11.54 -3.52 2.50
N CYS A 44 11.10 -4.61 1.86
CA CYS A 44 10.59 -4.58 0.49
C CYS A 44 11.61 -4.05 -0.55
N TYR A 45 12.89 -3.97 -0.20
CA TYR A 45 13.96 -3.47 -1.08
C TYR A 45 14.67 -4.56 -1.89
N ARG A 46 14.35 -5.84 -1.62
CA ARG A 46 15.04 -6.97 -2.24
C ARG A 46 14.47 -7.22 -3.63
N GLY A 47 15.17 -6.70 -4.63
CA GLY A 47 14.87 -6.88 -6.05
C GLY A 47 14.71 -5.54 -6.79
N PRO A 48 14.95 -5.50 -8.12
CA PRO A 48 14.86 -4.27 -8.91
C PRO A 48 13.44 -3.69 -9.00
N GLN A 49 12.42 -4.44 -8.56
CA GLN A 49 11.00 -4.08 -8.68
C GLN A 49 10.30 -3.90 -7.33
N GLY A 50 11.04 -3.89 -6.22
CA GLY A 50 10.45 -3.86 -4.88
C GLY A 50 9.62 -5.11 -4.58
N CYS A 51 8.51 -4.95 -3.88
CA CYS A 51 7.56 -6.02 -3.57
C CYS A 51 6.12 -5.66 -3.99
N GLN A 52 5.17 -6.56 -3.77
CA GLN A 52 3.74 -6.32 -4.01
C GLN A 52 3.00 -6.10 -2.69
N ALA A 53 2.01 -5.23 -2.69
CA ALA A 53 1.12 -4.98 -1.56
C ALA A 53 -0.34 -4.94 -2.01
N VAL A 54 -1.25 -5.39 -1.16
CA VAL A 54 -2.70 -5.32 -1.38
C VAL A 54 -3.27 -4.24 -0.45
N LEU A 55 -4.08 -3.35 -1.01
CA LEU A 55 -4.88 -2.39 -0.25
C LEU A 55 -6.22 -3.04 0.12
N ASP A 56 -6.31 -3.57 1.34
CA ASP A 56 -7.46 -4.33 1.81
C ASP A 56 -8.18 -3.60 2.95
N THR A 57 -9.34 -3.00 2.64
CA THR A 57 -10.20 -2.35 3.64
C THR A 57 -10.85 -3.32 4.62
N GLY A 58 -10.80 -4.63 4.35
CA GLY A 58 -11.32 -5.70 5.21
C GLY A 58 -10.31 -6.21 6.27
N THR A 59 -9.05 -5.78 6.21
CA THR A 59 -8.01 -6.18 7.18
C THR A 59 -7.71 -5.05 8.16
N SER A 60 -7.66 -5.34 9.47
CA SER A 60 -7.50 -4.32 10.51
C SER A 60 -6.08 -3.78 10.67
N LEU A 61 -5.05 -4.57 10.34
CA LEU A 61 -3.64 -4.25 10.62
C LEU A 61 -2.81 -4.22 9.34
N ILE A 62 -1.70 -3.46 9.37
CA ILE A 62 -0.67 -3.56 8.35
C ILE A 62 0.08 -4.88 8.57
N GLY A 63 -0.11 -5.81 7.63
CA GLY A 63 0.59 -7.09 7.60
C GLY A 63 1.72 -7.10 6.58
N GLY A 64 2.61 -8.08 6.72
CA GLY A 64 3.66 -8.37 5.75
C GLY A 64 4.25 -9.75 5.99
N PRO A 65 5.21 -10.17 5.14
CA PRO A 65 5.79 -11.50 5.26
C PRO A 65 6.40 -11.74 6.64
N ALA A 66 6.14 -12.90 7.23
CA ALA A 66 6.68 -13.28 8.54
C ALA A 66 8.20 -13.09 8.64
N ARG A 67 8.94 -13.45 7.58
CA ARG A 67 10.39 -13.28 7.47
C ARG A 67 10.87 -11.81 7.56
N ASP A 68 9.99 -10.86 7.32
CA ASP A 68 10.32 -9.43 7.31
C ASP A 68 9.87 -8.74 8.61
N ILE A 69 8.95 -9.32 9.40
CA ILE A 69 8.34 -8.66 10.58
C ILE A 69 8.58 -9.41 11.90
N LEU A 70 8.77 -10.73 11.88
CA LEU A 70 8.90 -11.57 13.09
C LEU A 70 10.35 -11.93 13.46
N LEU A 71 11.35 -11.42 12.75
CA LEU A 71 12.77 -11.66 13.02
C LEU A 71 13.43 -10.46 13.70
#